data_AF-A0A2W7PTI4-F1
#
_entry.id   AF-A0A2W7PTI4-F1
#
_cell.length_a   1.000
_cell.length_b   1.000
_cell.length_c   1.000
_cell.angle_alpha   90.00
_cell.angle_beta   90.00
_cell.angle_gamma   90.00
#
_symmetry.space_group_name_H-M   'P 1'
#
loop_
_entity.id
_entity.type
_entity.pdbx_description
1 polymer ?
#
loop_
_entity_poly.entity_id
_entity_poly.type
_entity_poly.pdbx_seq_one_letter_code
_entity_poly.pdbx_strand_id
1 'polypeptide(L)'
;MALTTVDAGWRRGADFLVRGIGGISILCGWIAASMILASVFITCQMIFVRFVLRQSTIWQTETVIYLMIAATMLGLPYVQKLRGHVNVDLLPLWLRPVPRKLLAVVVLLSGIVVLGIMGFYAFEHWYLAFQRGWRSSSVWGPPLWIPYLAMPLGFALFILQLLADLLALLIGRDTAFGLEAD
;
A
#
# COMPACT_ATOMS: atom_id res chain seq x y z
N MET A 1 -23.66 -32.63 12.41
CA MET A 1 -23.83 -31.51 13.37
C MET A 1 -22.51 -30.89 13.83
N ALA A 2 -21.45 -31.68 14.11
CA ALA A 2 -20.13 -31.17 14.52
C ALA A 2 -19.31 -30.39 13.46
N LEU A 3 -19.59 -30.57 12.16
CA LEU A 3 -18.87 -29.84 11.09
C LEU A 3 -19.22 -28.33 11.07
N THR A 4 -20.42 -27.95 11.49
CA THR A 4 -20.88 -26.55 11.43
C THR A 4 -20.22 -25.62 12.43
N THR A 5 -19.74 -26.13 13.58
CA THR A 5 -19.15 -25.30 14.65
C THR A 5 -17.68 -24.98 14.37
N VAL A 6 -16.93 -25.92 13.79
CA VAL A 6 -15.54 -25.72 13.33
C VAL A 6 -15.52 -24.73 12.17
N ASP A 7 -16.42 -24.91 11.19
CA ASP A 7 -16.55 -23.99 10.06
C ASP A 7 -16.95 -22.57 10.51
N ALA A 8 -17.84 -22.46 11.51
CA ALA A 8 -18.24 -21.18 12.08
C ALA A 8 -17.14 -20.52 12.93
N GLY A 9 -16.25 -21.30 13.55
CA GLY A 9 -15.09 -20.79 14.29
C GLY A 9 -14.02 -20.25 13.33
N TRP A 10 -13.68 -21.03 12.30
CA TRP A 10 -12.73 -20.65 11.24
C TRP A 10 -13.15 -19.37 10.53
N ARG A 11 -14.41 -19.28 10.08
CA ARG A 11 -14.94 -18.08 9.41
C ARG A 11 -14.87 -16.83 10.29
N ARG A 12 -15.25 -16.94 11.56
CA ARG A 12 -15.18 -15.81 12.52
C ARG A 12 -13.75 -15.32 12.75
N GLY A 13 -12.79 -16.25 12.92
CA GLY A 13 -11.39 -15.89 13.11
C GLY A 13 -10.81 -15.16 11.90
N ALA A 14 -11.07 -15.67 10.70
CA ALA A 14 -10.62 -15.03 9.48
C ALA A 14 -11.33 -13.70 9.19
N ASP A 15 -12.62 -13.57 9.54
CA ASP A 15 -13.33 -12.30 9.45
C ASP A 15 -12.74 -11.22 10.34
N PHE A 16 -12.28 -11.60 11.53
CA PHE A 16 -11.56 -10.71 12.44
C PHE A 16 -10.23 -10.27 11.83
N LEU A 17 -9.45 -11.19 11.24
CA LEU A 17 -8.20 -10.87 10.56
C LEU A 17 -8.41 -9.89 9.39
N VAL A 18 -9.38 -10.14 8.51
CA VAL A 18 -9.71 -9.26 7.38
C VAL A 18 -10.09 -7.86 7.88
N ARG A 19 -10.88 -7.77 8.97
CA ARG A 19 -11.24 -6.47 9.57
C ARG A 19 -10.04 -5.77 10.19
N GLY A 20 -9.16 -6.50 10.88
CA GLY A 20 -7.94 -5.97 11.47
C GLY A 20 -7.00 -5.38 10.42
N ILE A 21 -6.72 -6.16 9.37
CA ILE A 21 -5.91 -5.72 8.22
C ILE A 21 -6.57 -4.52 7.53
N GLY A 22 -7.89 -4.58 7.32
CA GLY A 22 -8.62 -3.46 6.76
C GLY A 22 -8.56 -2.18 7.63
N GLY A 23 -8.45 -2.32 8.95
CA GLY A 23 -8.23 -1.20 9.86
C GLY A 23 -6.84 -0.59 9.71
N ILE A 24 -5.81 -1.43 9.60
CA ILE A 24 -4.42 -1.00 9.33
C ILE A 24 -4.38 -0.21 8.02
N SER A 25 -5.00 -0.71 6.95
CA SER A 25 -5.04 -0.03 5.65
C SER A 25 -5.72 1.34 5.71
N ILE A 26 -6.78 1.52 6.53
CA ILE A 26 -7.38 2.85 6.76
C ILE A 26 -6.40 3.77 7.46
N LEU A 27 -5.73 3.28 8.51
CA LEU A 27 -4.75 4.09 9.25
C LEU A 27 -3.61 4.54 8.32
N CYS A 28 -3.12 3.65 7.46
CA CYS A 28 -2.11 4.00 6.46
C CYS A 28 -2.60 5.10 5.50
N GLY A 29 -3.89 5.07 5.11
CA GLY A 29 -4.52 6.13 4.32
C GLY A 29 -4.51 7.49 5.04
N TRP A 30 -4.85 7.53 6.33
CA TRP A 30 -4.77 8.75 7.14
C TRP A 30 -3.35 9.28 7.28
N ILE A 31 -2.38 8.38 7.51
CA ILE A 31 -0.96 8.76 7.57
C ILE A 31 -0.53 9.35 6.22
N ALA A 32 -0.82 8.68 5.10
CA ALA A 32 -0.50 9.18 3.77
C ALA A 32 -1.12 10.57 3.50
N ALA A 33 -2.40 10.77 3.84
CA ALA A 33 -3.06 12.06 3.72
C ALA A 33 -2.37 13.16 4.56
N SER A 34 -1.96 12.83 5.78
CA SER A 34 -1.23 13.77 6.65
C SER A 34 0.14 14.15 6.08
N MET A 35 0.83 13.21 5.42
CA MET A 35 2.12 13.45 4.77
C MET A 35 1.97 14.36 3.55
N ILE A 36 0.90 14.19 2.76
CA ILE A 36 0.57 15.10 1.66
C ILE A 36 0.26 16.50 2.21
N LEU A 37 -0.53 16.59 3.27
CA LEU A 37 -0.85 17.89 3.87
C LEU A 37 0.41 18.58 4.41
N ALA A 38 1.30 17.83 5.06
CA ALA A 38 2.60 18.34 5.51
C ALA A 38 3.47 18.81 4.33
N SER A 39 3.49 18.07 3.21
CA SER A 39 4.25 18.47 2.02
C SER A 39 3.74 19.79 1.45
N VAL A 40 2.41 19.99 1.38
CA VAL A 40 1.80 21.25 0.97
C VAL A 40 2.23 22.41 1.89
N PHE A 41 2.15 22.23 3.21
CA PHE A 41 2.58 23.27 4.15
C PHE A 41 4.06 23.63 4.01
N ILE A 42 4.93 22.63 3.81
CA ILE A 42 6.36 22.87 3.57
C ILE A 42 6.57 23.61 2.25
N THR A 43 5.81 23.30 1.20
CA THR A 43 5.87 24.06 -0.07
C THR A 43 5.42 25.50 0.12
N CYS A 44 4.33 25.75 0.84
CA CYS A 44 3.90 27.12 1.16
C CYS A 44 4.97 27.88 1.96
N GLN A 45 5.58 27.23 2.94
CA GLN A 45 6.69 27.79 3.72
C GLN A 45 7.90 28.10 2.82
N MET A 46 8.25 27.19 1.90
CA MET A 46 9.33 27.37 0.94
C MET A 46 9.12 28.61 0.05
N ILE A 47 7.89 28.79 -0.44
CA ILE A 47 7.49 29.96 -1.25
C ILE A 47 7.63 31.23 -0.40
N PHE A 48 7.12 31.23 0.83
CA PHE A 48 7.23 32.39 1.72
C PHE A 48 8.70 32.79 1.98
N VAL A 49 9.57 31.82 2.30
CA VAL A 49 10.99 32.08 2.55
C VAL A 49 11.70 32.66 1.31
N ARG A 50 11.43 32.12 0.13
CA ARG A 50 12.07 32.59 -1.11
C ARG A 50 11.59 33.97 -1.53
N PHE A 51 10.28 34.20 -1.52
CA PHE A 51 9.70 35.38 -2.14
C PHE A 51 9.50 36.54 -1.16
N VAL A 52 9.20 36.26 0.11
CA VAL A 52 8.97 37.29 1.13
C VAL A 52 10.27 37.59 1.88
N LEU A 53 10.92 36.56 2.43
CA LEU A 53 12.15 36.73 3.21
C LEU A 53 13.41 36.88 2.35
N ARG A 54 13.32 36.58 1.05
CA ARG A 54 14.45 36.60 0.08
C ARG A 54 15.64 35.74 0.52
N GLN A 55 15.35 34.61 1.18
CA GLN A 55 16.36 33.65 1.64
C GLN A 55 16.36 32.37 0.80
N SER A 56 17.47 31.65 0.85
CA SER A 56 17.64 30.36 0.16
C SER A 56 16.95 29.22 0.93
N THR A 57 16.36 28.28 0.19
CA THR A 57 15.72 27.06 0.72
C THR A 57 16.62 25.86 0.46
N ILE A 58 16.93 25.09 1.50
CA ILE A 58 17.96 24.03 1.47
C ILE A 58 17.36 22.63 1.62
N TRP A 59 16.39 22.46 2.52
CA TRP A 59 15.86 21.14 2.91
C TRP A 59 14.44 20.86 2.40
N GLN A 60 13.70 21.93 2.03
CA GLN A 60 12.28 21.86 1.72
C GLN A 60 11.97 20.96 0.52
N THR A 61 12.68 21.14 -0.59
CA THR A 61 12.43 20.39 -1.83
C THR A 61 12.58 18.89 -1.63
N GLU A 62 13.68 18.46 -1.00
CA GLU A 62 13.92 17.03 -0.75
C GLU A 62 12.93 16.47 0.25
N THR A 63 12.58 17.22 1.29
CA THR A 63 11.57 16.78 2.27
C THR A 63 10.21 16.58 1.62
N VAL A 64 9.78 17.49 0.74
CA VAL A 64 8.53 17.34 -0.01
C VAL A 64 8.58 16.09 -0.89
N ILE A 65 9.68 15.86 -1.61
CA ILE A 65 9.85 14.65 -2.44
C ILE A 65 9.74 13.39 -1.58
N TYR A 66 10.44 13.33 -0.45
CA TYR A 66 10.43 12.16 0.44
C TYR A 66 9.08 11.92 1.09
N LEU A 67 8.38 12.99 1.51
CA LEU A 67 7.01 12.89 2.01
C LEU A 67 6.06 12.35 0.94
N MET A 68 6.21 12.79 -0.31
CA MET A 68 5.38 12.30 -1.41
C MET A 68 5.66 10.84 -1.76
N ILE A 69 6.92 10.41 -1.76
CA ILE A 69 7.29 9.00 -1.93
C ILE A 69 6.64 8.16 -0.82
N ALA A 70 6.79 8.58 0.44
CA ALA A 70 6.25 7.84 1.57
C ALA A 70 4.72 7.84 1.60
N ALA A 71 4.07 8.96 1.29
CA ALA A 71 2.62 9.03 1.15
C ALA A 71 2.10 8.08 0.07
N THR A 72 2.79 8.02 -1.08
CA THR A 72 2.41 7.11 -2.17
C THR A 72 2.51 5.66 -1.73
N MET A 73 3.63 5.27 -1.12
CA MET A 73 3.87 3.89 -0.69
C MET A 73 2.93 3.45 0.44
N LEU A 74 2.69 4.31 1.44
CA LEU A 74 1.75 4.03 2.54
C LEU A 74 0.28 4.10 2.10
N GLY A 75 -0.04 4.84 1.04
CA GLY A 75 -1.39 4.91 0.48
C GLY A 75 -1.82 3.65 -0.29
N LEU A 76 -0.88 2.85 -0.80
CA LEU A 76 -1.16 1.63 -1.58
C LEU A 76 -2.16 0.66 -0.91
N PRO A 77 -1.97 0.21 0.35
CA PRO A 77 -2.92 -0.71 0.99
C PRO A 77 -4.33 -0.11 1.13
N TYR A 78 -4.44 1.20 1.33
CA TYR A 78 -5.73 1.88 1.42
C TYR A 78 -6.46 1.89 0.08
N VAL A 79 -5.75 2.22 -1.00
CA VAL A 79 -6.32 2.22 -2.37
C VAL A 79 -6.73 0.82 -2.79
N GLN A 80 -5.91 -0.19 -2.48
CA GLN A 80 -6.25 -1.59 -2.74
C GLN A 80 -7.53 -2.01 -2.02
N LYS A 81 -7.66 -1.67 -0.73
CA LYS A 81 -8.85 -1.95 0.06
C LYS A 81 -10.11 -1.35 -0.56
N LEU A 82 -10.02 -0.13 -1.08
CA LEU A 82 -11.12 0.55 -1.76
C LEU A 82 -11.39 0.00 -3.17
N ARG A 83 -10.55 -0.92 -3.66
CA ARG A 83 -10.51 -1.36 -5.07
C ARG A 83 -10.44 -0.17 -6.03
N GLY A 84 -9.68 0.86 -5.66
CA GLY A 84 -9.54 2.11 -6.43
C GLY A 84 -8.68 1.99 -7.69
N HIS A 85 -8.11 0.82 -7.96
CA HIS A 85 -7.43 0.56 -9.23
C HIS A 85 -8.46 0.44 -10.35
N VAL A 86 -8.21 1.09 -11.48
CA VAL A 86 -9.06 0.96 -12.67
C VAL A 86 -8.97 -0.48 -13.15
N ASN A 87 -10.06 -1.24 -12.97
CA ASN A 87 -10.14 -2.64 -13.36
C ASN A 87 -10.71 -2.76 -14.78
N VAL A 88 -10.18 -3.71 -15.54
CA VAL A 88 -10.71 -4.09 -16.84
C VAL A 88 -11.56 -5.34 -16.66
N ASP A 89 -12.87 -5.15 -16.47
CA ASP A 89 -13.79 -6.24 -16.13
C ASP A 89 -14.33 -7.02 -17.34
N LEU A 90 -13.77 -6.79 -18.54
CA LEU A 90 -14.24 -7.42 -19.79
C LEU A 90 -14.18 -8.95 -19.74
N LEU A 91 -13.08 -9.51 -19.24
CA LEU A 91 -12.89 -10.95 -19.12
C LEU A 91 -13.71 -11.55 -17.96
N PRO A 92 -13.73 -10.97 -16.73
CA PRO A 92 -14.62 -11.41 -15.65
C PRO A 92 -16.11 -11.47 -16.01
N LEU A 93 -16.60 -10.55 -16.84
CA LEU A 93 -18.01 -10.49 -17.26
C LEU A 93 -18.42 -11.66 -18.17
N TRP A 94 -17.49 -12.25 -18.92
CA TRP A 94 -17.77 -13.35 -19.84
C TRP A 94 -17.64 -14.73 -19.19
N LEU A 95 -17.18 -14.79 -17.95
CA LEU A 95 -16.87 -16.03 -17.25
C LEU A 95 -18.01 -16.46 -16.33
N ARG A 96 -18.27 -17.78 -16.29
CA ARG A 96 -19.17 -18.40 -15.31
C ARG A 96 -18.63 -18.21 -13.87
N PRO A 97 -19.44 -18.35 -12.81
CA PRO A 97 -19.04 -18.03 -11.43
C PRO A 97 -17.76 -18.73 -10.93
N VAL A 98 -17.57 -20.00 -11.27
CA VAL A 98 -16.40 -20.80 -10.85
C VAL A 98 -15.09 -20.33 -11.50
N PRO A 99 -14.96 -20.26 -12.84
CA PRO A 99 -13.72 -19.78 -13.46
C PRO A 99 -13.48 -18.28 -13.18
N ARG A 100 -14.51 -17.48 -12.93
CA ARG A 100 -14.37 -16.09 -12.44
C ARG A 100 -13.67 -16.03 -11.08
N LYS A 101 -14.05 -16.90 -10.13
CA LYS A 101 -13.38 -17.00 -8.83
C LYS A 101 -11.93 -17.46 -8.97
N LEU A 102 -11.66 -18.44 -9.84
CA LEU A 102 -10.30 -18.90 -10.10
C LEU A 102 -9.44 -17.78 -10.68
N LEU A 103 -9.96 -17.02 -11.64
CA LEU A 103 -9.26 -15.86 -12.21
C LEU A 103 -8.91 -14.83 -11.12
N ALA A 104 -9.85 -14.49 -10.24
CA ALA A 104 -9.59 -13.57 -9.14
C ALA A 104 -8.47 -14.09 -8.20
N VAL A 105 -8.47 -15.38 -7.88
CA VAL A 105 -7.40 -16.01 -7.09
C VAL A 105 -6.05 -15.92 -7.80
N VAL A 106 -5.99 -16.24 -9.09
CA VAL A 106 -4.74 -16.16 -9.87
C VAL A 106 -4.21 -14.73 -9.92
N VAL A 107 -5.08 -13.74 -10.14
CA VAL A 107 -4.70 -12.32 -10.15
C VAL A 107 -4.13 -11.91 -8.80
N LEU A 108 -4.82 -12.20 -7.70
CA LEU A 108 -4.34 -11.88 -6.35
C LEU A 108 -3.01 -12.55 -6.03
N LEU A 109 -2.85 -13.83 -6.35
CA LEU A 109 -1.60 -14.57 -6.13
C LEU A 109 -0.46 -14.01 -6.98
N SER A 110 -0.71 -13.71 -8.25
CA SER A 110 0.29 -13.09 -9.13
C SER A 110 0.73 -11.72 -8.60
N GLY A 111 -0.21 -10.91 -8.10
CA GLY A 111 0.07 -9.63 -7.45
C GLY A 111 0.96 -9.80 -6.21
N ILE A 112 0.65 -10.77 -5.35
CA ILE A 112 1.47 -11.10 -4.17
C ILE A 112 2.88 -11.51 -4.57
N VAL A 113 3.04 -12.34 -5.61
CA VAL A 113 4.36 -12.79 -6.09
C VAL A 113 5.18 -11.62 -6.63
N VAL A 114 4.59 -10.80 -7.51
CA VAL A 114 5.27 -9.64 -8.10
C VAL A 114 5.67 -8.63 -7.02
N LEU A 115 4.74 -8.29 -6.12
CA LEU A 115 5.03 -7.38 -5.01
C LEU A 115 6.02 -7.99 -4.02
N GLY A 116 6.03 -9.31 -3.83
CA GLY A 116 7.02 -10.00 -3.01
C GLY A 116 8.43 -9.85 -3.57
N ILE A 117 8.60 -10.01 -4.89
CA ILE A 117 9.87 -9.78 -5.58
C ILE A 117 10.28 -8.30 -5.47
N MET A 118 9.37 -7.37 -5.74
CA MET A 118 9.65 -5.93 -5.62
C MET A 118 10.00 -5.53 -4.18
N GLY A 119 9.28 -6.08 -3.19
CA GLY A 119 9.54 -5.87 -1.76
C GLY A 119 10.90 -6.38 -1.33
N PHE A 120 11.33 -7.54 -1.83
CA PHE A 120 12.66 -8.09 -1.56
C PHE A 120 13.77 -7.15 -2.07
N TYR A 121 13.71 -6.72 -3.33
CA TYR A 121 14.71 -5.80 -3.89
C TYR A 121 14.64 -4.41 -3.24
N ALA A 122 13.45 -3.92 -2.89
CA ALA A 122 13.30 -2.67 -2.15
C ALA A 122 13.96 -2.75 -0.77
N PHE A 123 13.82 -3.89 -0.08
CA PHE A 123 14.48 -4.13 1.20
C PHE A 123 15.99 -4.22 1.06
N GLU A 124 16.50 -4.96 0.07
CA GLU A 124 17.94 -5.03 -0.22
C GLU A 124 18.52 -3.63 -0.49
N HIS A 125 17.85 -2.84 -1.32
CA HIS A 125 18.28 -1.48 -1.64
C HIS A 125 18.30 -0.56 -0.41
N TRP A 126 17.25 -0.61 0.40
CA TRP A 126 17.18 0.11 1.67
C TRP A 126 18.31 -0.32 2.62
N TYR A 127 18.54 -1.62 2.74
CA TYR A 127 19.55 -2.18 3.64
C TYR A 127 20.96 -1.78 3.23
N LEU A 128 21.26 -1.79 1.92
CA LEU A 128 22.51 -1.29 1.39
C LEU A 128 22.70 0.20 1.69
N ALA A 129 21.66 1.02 1.51
CA ALA A 129 21.70 2.45 1.83
C ALA A 129 21.95 2.70 3.32
N PHE A 130 21.34 1.89 4.19
CA PHE A 130 21.54 1.93 5.63
C PHE A 130 22.97 1.55 6.03
N GLN A 131 23.46 0.39 5.57
CA GLN A 131 24.81 -0.09 5.90
C GLN A 131 25.91 0.84 5.40
N ARG A 132 25.78 1.34 4.17
CA ARG A 132 26.78 2.22 3.54
C ARG A 132 26.64 3.68 3.97
N GLY A 133 25.67 4.01 4.82
CA GLY A 133 25.44 5.36 5.31
C GLY A 133 25.17 6.37 4.19
N TRP A 134 24.44 5.96 3.14
CA TRP A 134 24.19 6.83 1.99
C TRP A 134 23.44 8.09 2.42
N ARG A 135 23.88 9.23 1.87
CA ARG A 135 23.29 10.54 2.09
C ARG A 135 22.97 11.18 0.74
N SER A 136 21.98 12.06 0.72
CA SER A 136 21.72 12.84 -0.50
C SER A 136 22.97 13.65 -0.87
N SER A 137 23.20 13.82 -2.16
CA SER A 137 24.29 14.67 -2.69
C SER A 137 23.97 16.17 -2.60
N SER A 138 22.84 16.54 -1.98
CA SER A 138 22.46 17.92 -1.74
C SER A 138 23.25 18.56 -0.59
N VAL A 139 23.14 19.89 -0.47
CA VAL A 139 23.70 20.64 0.67
C VAL A 139 23.06 20.22 2.00
N TRP A 140 21.80 19.78 1.99
CA TRP A 140 21.13 19.30 3.21
C TRP A 140 21.65 17.92 3.62
N GLY A 141 21.95 17.06 2.64
CA GLY A 141 22.54 15.75 2.84
C GLY A 141 21.86 14.87 3.89
N PRO A 142 20.52 14.70 3.88
CA PRO A 142 19.84 13.77 4.80
C PRO A 142 20.25 12.32 4.50
N PRO A 143 20.21 11.43 5.51
CA PRO A 143 20.45 10.01 5.29
C PRO A 143 19.32 9.39 4.46
N LEU A 144 19.67 8.67 3.38
CA LEU A 144 18.71 8.14 2.41
C LEU A 144 17.98 6.88 2.86
N TRP A 145 18.46 6.20 3.89
CA TRP A 145 17.79 5.00 4.41
C TRP A 145 16.38 5.32 4.97
N ILE A 146 16.13 6.56 5.43
CA ILE A 146 14.82 6.97 5.93
C ILE A 146 13.78 7.01 4.81
N PRO A 147 13.95 7.80 3.73
CA PRO A 147 12.99 7.79 2.62
C PRO A 147 12.91 6.43 1.93
N TYR A 148 14.02 5.69 1.83
CA TYR A 148 14.00 4.37 1.20
C TYR A 148 13.23 3.33 1.99
N LEU A 149 13.07 3.49 3.32
CA LEU A 149 12.27 2.58 4.15
C LEU A 149 10.80 2.55 3.72
N ALA A 150 10.30 3.64 3.13
CA ALA A 150 8.93 3.72 2.67
C ALA A 150 8.59 2.65 1.62
N MET A 151 9.53 2.28 0.75
CA MET A 151 9.31 1.30 -0.31
C MET A 151 9.06 -0.13 0.22
N PRO A 152 9.98 -0.76 0.98
CA PRO A 152 9.73 -2.11 1.52
C PRO A 152 8.55 -2.12 2.48
N LEU A 153 8.34 -1.05 3.26
CA LEU A 153 7.18 -0.94 4.15
C LEU A 153 5.85 -0.88 3.37
N GLY A 154 5.76 -0.05 2.33
CA GLY A 154 4.57 0.06 1.50
C GLY A 154 4.23 -1.25 0.79
N PHE A 155 5.22 -1.92 0.21
CA PHE A 155 5.01 -3.23 -0.42
C PHE A 155 4.57 -4.30 0.57
N ALA A 156 5.17 -4.35 1.77
CA ALA A 156 4.76 -5.29 2.81
C ALA A 156 3.30 -5.08 3.24
N LEU A 157 2.89 -3.81 3.43
CA LEU A 157 1.50 -3.48 3.79
C LEU A 157 0.52 -3.78 2.65
N PHE A 158 0.91 -3.54 1.39
CA PHE A 158 0.09 -3.88 0.23
C PHE A 158 -0.09 -5.41 0.11
N ILE A 159 0.98 -6.19 0.26
CA ILE A 159 0.88 -7.66 0.30
C ILE A 159 -0.06 -8.11 1.42
N LEU A 160 0.02 -7.50 2.60
CA LEU A 160 -0.87 -7.81 3.71
C LEU A 160 -2.35 -7.56 3.34
N GLN A 161 -2.66 -6.46 2.65
CA GLN A 161 -4.01 -6.19 2.16
C GLN A 161 -4.45 -7.20 1.09
N LEU A 162 -3.57 -7.57 0.15
CA LEU A 162 -3.89 -8.60 -0.87
C LEU A 162 -4.16 -9.97 -0.26
N LEU A 163 -3.45 -10.32 0.82
CA LEU A 163 -3.73 -11.54 1.59
C LEU A 163 -5.10 -11.48 2.27
N ALA A 164 -5.50 -10.32 2.79
CA ALA A 164 -6.85 -10.13 3.34
C ALA A 164 -7.92 -10.26 2.26
N ASP A 165 -7.71 -9.68 1.08
CA ASP A 165 -8.63 -9.77 -0.06
C ASP A 165 -8.75 -11.24 -0.53
N LEU A 166 -7.64 -11.97 -0.60
CA LEU A 166 -7.62 -13.38 -0.94
C LEU A 166 -8.38 -14.22 0.10
N LEU A 167 -8.15 -13.97 1.40
CA LEU A 167 -8.84 -14.66 2.48
C LEU A 167 -10.35 -14.39 2.44
N ALA A 168 -10.76 -13.14 2.22
CA ALA A 168 -12.16 -12.74 2.08
C ALA A 168 -12.84 -13.45 0.89
N LEU A 169 -12.15 -13.57 -0.24
CA LEU A 169 -12.62 -14.29 -1.42
C LEU A 169 -12.76 -15.80 -1.19
N LEU A 170 -11.81 -16.42 -0.47
CA LEU A 170 -11.85 -17.84 -0.17
C LEU A 170 -13.02 -18.20 0.75
N ILE A 171 -13.31 -17.35 1.74
CA ILE A 171 -14.42 -17.52 2.69
C ILE A 171 -15.78 -17.20 2.06
N GLY A 172 -15.79 -16.52 0.91
CA GLY A 172 -17.01 -16.08 0.24
C GLY A 172 -17.67 -14.87 0.90
N ARG A 173 -16.88 -14.07 1.62
CA ARG A 173 -17.32 -12.77 2.14
C ARG A 173 -17.41 -11.73 1.02
N ASP A 174 -16.44 -11.77 0.12
CA ASP A 174 -16.37 -10.90 -1.05
C ASP A 174 -16.66 -11.70 -2.33
N THR A 175 -17.34 -11.06 -3.28
CA THR A 175 -17.54 -11.61 -4.62
C THR A 175 -16.30 -11.40 -5.49
N ALA A 176 -16.08 -12.32 -6.44
CA ALA A 176 -15.01 -12.17 -7.41
C ALA A 176 -15.28 -10.92 -8.27
N PHE A 177 -14.31 -10.00 -8.29
CA PHE A 177 -14.41 -8.71 -9.00
C PHE A 177 -15.61 -7.81 -8.59
N GLY A 178 -16.25 -8.05 -7.45
CA GLY A 178 -17.42 -7.26 -7.03
C GLY A 178 -18.70 -7.56 -7.83
N LEU A 179 -18.66 -8.55 -8.72
CA LEU A 179 -19.79 -8.94 -9.57
C LEU A 179 -20.66 -9.97 -8.83
N GLU A 180 -21.97 -9.74 -8.79
CA GLU A 180 -22.93 -10.72 -8.27
C GLU A 180 -22.90 -12.01 -9.13
N ALA A 181 -23.28 -13.12 -8.53
CA ALA A 181 -23.37 -14.40 -9.24
C ALA A 181 -24.81 -14.57 -9.71
N ASP A 182 -25.09 -14.15 -10.94
CA ASP A 182 -26.31 -14.53 -11.66
C ASP A 182 -26.30 -16.02 -12.02
#